data_AF-A0A915XY29-F1
#
_entry.id   AF-A0A915XY29-F1
#
_cell.length_a   1.000
_cell.length_b   1.000
_cell.length_c   1.000
_cell.angle_alpha   90.00
_cell.angle_beta   90.00
_cell.angle_gamma   90.00
#
_symmetry.space_group_name_H-M   'P 1'
#
loop_
_entity.id
_entity.type
_entity.pdbx_description
1 polymer ?
#
loop_
_entity_poly.entity_id
_entity_poly.type
_entity_poly.pdbx_seq_one_letter_code
_entity_poly.pdbx_strand_id
1 'polypeptide(L)'
;MTEENLQSYLQQILDELRAIRRLLEHGGATPHEQPLAEVSETRSTPQTRAALPTELSSLVAEQFLCRYLRGRELTLVEADDLTPSNPTMRERMHLAYFIGEHYALARGMLGELRATLQSPRNIVISTQGLGERELCTLTNIATRLHNLHMLEFYQYQRDSKRLVMRVRRQPYAHNYLSGEWFEWYVAQAVRKILGDQAPLVLRNVKLQTTSGILCEVDVLFVVQRGNELDIGVLECKSANAIYGDEFAQIKRMASLLNRGMLRTAVVMPDAPSPAFADQWTEQCGAQFIGRSALEAFLREMAR
;
A
#
# COMPACT_ATOMS: atom_id res chain seq x y z
N MET A 1 36.22 7.91 10.84
CA MET A 1 35.45 9.17 10.90
C MET A 1 35.75 9.78 12.25
N THR A 2 36.47 10.90 12.31
CA THR A 2 36.88 11.53 13.57
C THR A 2 35.70 12.27 14.22
N GLU A 3 35.67 12.37 15.55
CA GLU A 3 34.60 13.07 16.29
C GLU A 3 34.40 14.52 15.83
N GLU A 4 35.48 15.21 15.45
CA GLU A 4 35.42 16.56 14.87
C GLU A 4 34.66 16.61 13.54
N ASN A 5 34.78 15.58 12.70
CA ASN A 5 34.02 15.50 11.45
C ASN A 5 32.53 15.28 11.73
N LEU A 6 32.18 14.48 12.74
CA LEU A 6 30.79 14.24 13.10
C LEU A 6 30.12 15.49 13.68
N GLN A 7 30.84 16.25 14.52
CA GLN A 7 30.34 17.52 15.05
C GLN A 7 30.14 18.58 13.96
N SER A 8 31.08 18.69 13.02
CA SER A 8 30.95 19.60 11.87
C SER A 8 29.73 19.26 11.01
N TYR A 9 29.53 17.97 10.71
CA TYR A 9 28.36 17.50 9.96
C TYR A 9 27.03 17.76 10.70
N LEU A 10 26.98 17.52 12.01
CA LEU A 10 25.77 17.77 12.81
C LEU A 10 25.44 19.26 12.90
N GLN A 11 26.45 20.11 12.99
CA GLN A 11 26.28 21.56 13.00
C GLN A 11 25.73 22.06 11.67
N GLN A 12 26.26 21.54 10.55
CA GLN A 12 25.79 21.88 9.21
C GLN A 12 24.32 21.47 9.00
N ILE A 13 23.92 20.29 9.48
CA ILE A 13 22.52 19.82 9.43
C ILE A 13 21.60 20.74 10.25
N LEU A 14 22.03 21.17 11.44
CA LEU A 14 21.26 22.06 12.30
C LEU A 14 21.02 23.43 11.65
N ASP A 15 22.01 23.97 10.95
CA ASP A 15 21.91 25.27 10.31
C ASP A 15 21.04 25.24 9.05
N GLU A 16 21.11 24.15 8.27
CA GLU A 16 20.20 23.86 7.15
C GLU A 16 18.73 23.77 7.60
N LEU A 17 18.46 23.03 8.68
CA LEU A 17 17.11 22.89 9.23
C LEU A 17 16.55 24.22 9.75
N ARG A 18 17.40 25.09 10.33
CA ARG A 18 17.01 26.45 10.74
C ARG A 18 16.71 27.34 9.54
N ALA A 19 17.47 27.22 8.45
CA ALA A 19 17.23 27.97 7.22
C ALA A 19 15.89 27.57 6.56
N ILE A 20 15.60 26.26 6.47
CA ILE A 20 14.33 25.74 5.96
C ILE A 20 13.16 26.22 6.82
N ARG A 21 13.31 26.18 8.16
CA ARG A 21 12.30 26.69 9.08
C ARG A 21 11.99 28.17 8.84
N ARG A 22 13.02 29.01 8.64
CA ARG A 22 12.83 30.44 8.33
C ARG A 22 12.09 30.65 7.00
N LEU A 23 12.40 29.86 5.99
CA LEU A 23 11.73 29.93 4.68
C LEU A 23 10.26 29.52 4.75
N LEU A 24 9.93 28.55 5.59
CA LEU A 24 8.55 28.09 5.81
C LEU A 24 7.75 29.07 6.69
N GLU A 25 8.39 29.71 7.67
CA GLU A 25 7.76 30.71 8.55
C GLU A 25 7.51 32.06 7.82
N HIS A 26 8.27 32.38 6.77
CA HIS A 26 8.14 33.63 6.00
C HIS A 26 7.52 33.41 4.61
N GLY A 27 6.63 32.42 4.48
CA GLY A 27 5.96 32.00 3.23
C GLY A 27 5.96 33.05 2.11
N GLY A 28 6.78 32.80 1.08
CA GLY A 28 6.69 33.38 -0.26
C GLY A 28 6.33 34.87 -0.34
N ALA A 29 7.26 35.76 -0.02
CA ALA A 29 7.16 37.17 -0.39
C ALA A 29 8.44 37.64 -1.08
N THR A 30 8.45 37.61 -2.41
CA THR A 30 9.39 38.37 -3.23
C THR A 30 8.86 39.79 -3.41
N PRO A 31 9.60 40.86 -3.06
CA PRO A 31 9.23 42.22 -3.41
C PRO A 31 9.83 42.59 -4.77
N HIS A 32 8.99 42.92 -5.75
CA HIS A 32 9.36 43.85 -6.81
C HIS A 32 8.10 44.53 -7.36
N GLU A 33 7.90 45.77 -6.94
CA GLU A 33 7.04 46.74 -7.61
C GLU A 33 7.81 47.39 -8.77
N GLN A 34 7.17 47.53 -9.93
CA GLN A 34 6.89 48.81 -10.62
C GLN A 34 6.08 48.60 -11.93
N PRO A 35 5.36 49.61 -12.46
CA PRO A 35 3.95 49.45 -12.84
C PRO A 35 3.60 49.70 -14.33
N LEU A 36 2.31 49.41 -14.63
CA LEU A 36 1.42 49.93 -15.69
C LEU A 36 1.56 49.39 -17.13
N ALA A 37 0.57 48.57 -17.53
CA ALA A 37 -0.23 48.78 -18.74
C ALA A 37 -1.56 48.01 -18.64
N GLU A 38 -2.66 48.72 -18.87
CA GLU A 38 -4.04 48.21 -18.88
C GLU A 38 -4.27 47.26 -20.06
N VAL A 39 -4.76 46.05 -19.77
CA VAL A 39 -5.48 45.23 -20.75
C VAL A 39 -6.67 44.61 -20.04
N SER A 40 -7.87 44.95 -20.51
CA SER A 40 -9.13 44.38 -20.09
C SER A 40 -9.21 42.91 -20.51
N GLU A 41 -9.24 42.00 -19.54
CA GLU A 41 -9.72 40.64 -19.74
C GLU A 41 -10.69 40.26 -18.63
N THR A 42 -11.88 39.87 -19.07
CA THR A 42 -12.97 39.25 -18.30
C THR A 42 -12.46 38.12 -17.41
N ARG A 43 -12.22 38.43 -16.13
CA ARG A 43 -11.94 37.42 -15.10
C ARG A 43 -13.22 36.65 -14.78
N SER A 44 -13.31 35.46 -15.37
CA SER A 44 -14.03 34.36 -14.77
C SER A 44 -13.34 34.04 -13.44
N THR A 45 -14.05 34.16 -12.33
CA THR A 45 -13.56 33.79 -11.01
C THR A 45 -13.18 32.30 -11.03
N PRO A 46 -11.93 31.93 -10.66
CA PRO A 46 -11.66 30.55 -10.32
C PRO A 46 -12.43 30.27 -9.04
N GLN A 47 -13.43 29.39 -9.11
CA GLN A 47 -14.02 28.79 -7.94
C GLN A 47 -12.91 27.97 -7.27
N THR A 48 -12.22 28.58 -6.30
CA THR A 48 -11.41 27.85 -5.34
C THR A 48 -12.36 26.94 -4.59
N ARG A 49 -12.44 25.67 -5.02
CA ARG A 49 -13.16 24.61 -4.33
C ARG A 49 -12.48 24.51 -2.97
N ALA A 50 -13.09 25.10 -1.94
CA ALA A 50 -12.57 25.03 -0.58
C ALA A 50 -12.43 23.54 -0.24
N ALA A 51 -11.19 23.08 -0.09
CA ALA A 51 -10.94 21.73 0.40
C ALA A 51 -11.57 21.64 1.79
N LEU A 52 -12.57 20.76 1.92
CA LEU A 52 -13.13 20.44 3.24
C LEU A 52 -11.97 19.96 4.13
N PRO A 53 -11.91 20.35 5.41
CA PRO A 53 -10.91 19.83 6.33
C PRO A 53 -10.89 18.29 6.27
N THR A 54 -9.70 17.70 6.22
CA THR A 54 -9.49 16.26 6.01
C THR A 54 -10.32 15.40 6.97
N GLU A 55 -10.46 15.83 8.23
CA GLU A 55 -11.27 15.14 9.25
C GLU A 55 -12.78 15.13 8.92
N LEU A 56 -13.31 16.22 8.38
CA LEU A 56 -14.70 16.27 7.91
C LEU A 56 -14.91 15.34 6.71
N SER A 57 -13.90 15.18 5.84
CA SER A 57 -13.95 14.27 4.70
C SER A 57 -14.01 12.79 5.13
N SER A 58 -13.17 12.40 6.10
CA SER A 58 -13.15 11.02 6.62
C SER A 58 -14.44 10.66 7.37
N LEU A 59 -14.98 11.55 8.21
CA LEU A 59 -16.25 11.29 8.91
C LEU A 59 -17.42 11.10 7.93
N VAL A 60 -17.49 11.91 6.87
CA VAL A 60 -18.52 11.78 5.82
C VAL A 60 -18.36 10.44 5.08
N ALA A 61 -17.12 10.03 4.80
CA ALA A 61 -16.82 8.75 4.17
C ALA A 61 -17.23 7.55 5.05
N GLU A 62 -16.95 7.60 6.35
CA GLU A 62 -17.38 6.58 7.31
C GLU A 62 -18.91 6.47 7.39
N GLN A 63 -19.61 7.61 7.48
CA GLN A 63 -21.08 7.62 7.49
C GLN A 63 -21.65 7.05 6.19
N PHE A 64 -21.05 7.38 5.05
CA PHE A 64 -21.42 6.80 3.77
C PHE A 64 -21.24 5.28 3.77
N LEU A 65 -20.08 4.77 4.18
CA LEU A 65 -19.80 3.34 4.27
C LEU A 65 -20.77 2.62 5.21
N CYS A 66 -21.06 3.19 6.38
CA CYS A 66 -22.03 2.62 7.32
C CYS A 66 -23.44 2.53 6.72
N ARG A 67 -23.93 3.59 6.06
CA ARG A 67 -25.23 3.58 5.38
C ARG A 67 -25.27 2.56 4.26
N TYR A 68 -24.21 2.50 3.48
CA TYR A 68 -24.02 1.56 2.41
C TYR A 68 -24.14 0.11 2.92
N LEU A 69 -23.36 -0.25 3.95
CA LEU A 69 -23.29 -1.62 4.45
C LEU A 69 -24.63 -2.03 5.04
N ARG A 70 -25.28 -1.12 5.78
CA ARG A 70 -26.64 -1.34 6.29
C ARG A 70 -27.65 -1.62 5.17
N GLY A 71 -27.59 -0.87 4.06
CA GLY A 71 -28.43 -1.12 2.88
C GLY A 71 -28.15 -2.46 2.19
N ARG A 72 -27.03 -3.11 2.52
CA ARG A 72 -26.66 -4.46 2.07
C ARG A 72 -26.88 -5.53 3.15
N GLU A 73 -27.49 -5.18 4.28
CA GLU A 73 -27.65 -6.07 5.44
C GLU A 73 -26.30 -6.60 5.99
N LEU A 74 -25.27 -5.76 5.91
CA LEU A 74 -23.92 -6.02 6.40
C LEU A 74 -23.61 -5.11 7.60
N THR A 75 -22.93 -5.69 8.58
CA THR A 75 -22.36 -4.97 9.72
C THR A 75 -20.85 -5.02 9.63
N LEU A 76 -20.19 -3.88 9.81
CA LEU A 76 -18.75 -3.81 10.01
C LEU A 76 -18.42 -4.25 11.44
N VAL A 77 -17.70 -5.38 11.57
CA VAL A 77 -17.32 -5.95 12.87
C VAL A 77 -15.94 -5.45 13.29
N GLU A 78 -15.00 -5.47 12.35
CA GLU A 78 -13.59 -5.12 12.59
C GLU A 78 -13.01 -4.52 11.30
N ALA A 79 -12.11 -3.56 11.45
CA ALA A 79 -11.28 -3.02 10.39
C ALA A 79 -10.06 -2.33 11.00
N ASP A 80 -8.93 -2.44 10.30
CA ASP A 80 -7.72 -1.69 10.61
C ASP A 80 -7.66 -0.41 9.78
N ASP A 81 -7.38 0.71 10.42
CA ASP A 81 -6.98 1.93 9.69
C ASP A 81 -5.53 1.81 9.20
N LEU A 82 -5.12 2.73 8.31
CA LEU A 82 -3.74 2.82 7.86
C LEU A 82 -2.87 3.71 8.77
N THR A 83 -3.32 4.02 9.97
CA THR A 83 -2.56 4.79 10.95
C THR A 83 -1.76 3.80 11.80
N PRO A 84 -0.41 3.78 11.68
CA PRO A 84 0.37 2.81 12.44
C PRO A 84 0.28 3.11 13.95
N SER A 85 -0.25 2.15 14.71
CA SER A 85 -0.41 2.25 16.16
C SER A 85 0.91 2.28 16.93
N ASN A 86 2.00 1.81 16.32
CA ASN A 86 3.34 1.79 16.91
C ASN A 86 4.45 1.85 15.84
N PRO A 87 5.71 2.13 16.23
CA PRO A 87 6.84 2.23 15.30
C PRO A 87 7.10 0.95 14.50
N THR A 88 6.89 -0.23 15.10
CA THR A 88 7.09 -1.52 14.43
C THR A 88 6.08 -1.71 13.28
N MET A 89 4.81 -1.38 13.52
CA MET A 89 3.76 -1.42 12.50
C MET A 89 4.04 -0.42 11.37
N ARG A 90 4.50 0.80 11.71
CA ARG A 90 4.95 1.78 10.72
C ARG A 90 6.06 1.23 9.84
N GLU A 91 7.04 0.57 10.44
CA GLU A 91 8.18 0.01 9.72
C GLU A 91 7.77 -1.17 8.83
N ARG A 92 6.84 -2.03 9.27
CA ARG A 92 6.23 -3.09 8.44
C ARG A 92 5.54 -2.51 7.21
N MET A 93 4.74 -1.48 7.41
CA MET A 93 4.00 -0.79 6.36
C MET A 93 4.97 -0.15 5.35
N HIS A 94 6.01 0.52 5.82
CA HIS A 94 7.04 1.10 4.95
C HIS A 94 7.84 0.03 4.20
N LEU A 95 8.12 -1.12 4.84
CA LEU A 95 8.83 -2.22 4.21
C LEU A 95 7.98 -2.88 3.13
N ALA A 96 6.69 -3.08 3.40
CA ALA A 96 5.74 -3.62 2.46
C ALA A 96 5.63 -2.73 1.22
N TYR A 97 5.50 -1.42 1.44
CA TYR A 97 5.48 -0.45 0.34
C TYR A 97 6.77 -0.52 -0.50
N PHE A 98 7.93 -0.50 0.16
CA PHE A 98 9.24 -0.60 -0.51
C PHE A 98 9.42 -1.91 -1.28
N ILE A 99 8.98 -3.04 -0.72
CA ILE A 99 8.99 -4.35 -1.38
C ILE A 99 8.16 -4.30 -2.66
N GLY A 100 6.93 -3.78 -2.62
CA GLY A 100 6.07 -3.77 -3.79
C GLY A 100 6.57 -2.86 -4.91
N GLU A 101 7.18 -1.70 -4.58
CA GLU A 101 7.83 -0.83 -5.58
C GLU A 101 9.02 -1.53 -6.25
N HIS A 102 9.71 -2.43 -5.55
CA HIS A 102 10.87 -3.18 -6.04
C HIS A 102 10.58 -4.67 -6.26
N TYR A 103 9.32 -5.05 -6.47
CA TYR A 103 8.90 -6.45 -6.46
C TYR A 103 9.62 -7.31 -7.50
N ALA A 104 9.87 -6.77 -8.70
CA ALA A 104 10.55 -7.49 -9.78
C ALA A 104 11.94 -8.01 -9.35
N LEU A 105 12.65 -7.27 -8.49
CA LEU A 105 13.93 -7.66 -7.92
C LEU A 105 13.75 -8.53 -6.67
N ALA A 106 12.79 -8.19 -5.81
CA ALA A 106 12.56 -8.86 -4.53
C ALA A 106 11.91 -10.26 -4.66
N ARG A 107 11.20 -10.54 -5.76
CA ARG A 107 10.36 -11.73 -5.94
C ARG A 107 11.08 -13.04 -5.64
N GLY A 108 12.33 -13.20 -6.11
CA GLY A 108 13.10 -14.43 -5.93
C GLY A 108 13.42 -14.68 -4.46
N MET A 109 13.89 -13.63 -3.77
CA MET A 109 14.17 -13.69 -2.34
C MET A 109 12.91 -13.97 -1.51
N LEU A 110 11.79 -13.29 -1.80
CA LEU A 110 10.53 -13.52 -1.10
C LEU A 110 9.96 -14.91 -1.34
N GLY A 111 10.08 -15.43 -2.56
CA GLY A 111 9.68 -16.80 -2.90
C GLY A 111 10.42 -17.84 -2.09
N GLU A 112 11.75 -17.73 -2.01
CA GLU A 112 12.59 -18.62 -1.20
C GLU A 112 12.27 -18.52 0.30
N LEU A 113 12.11 -17.29 0.84
CA LEU A 113 11.70 -17.09 2.22
C LEU A 113 10.34 -17.75 2.51
N ARG A 114 9.35 -17.51 1.64
CA ARG A 114 8.01 -18.08 1.75
C ARG A 114 8.02 -19.61 1.73
N ALA A 115 8.82 -20.21 0.84
CA ALA A 115 8.93 -21.66 0.70
C ALA A 115 9.49 -22.36 1.95
N THR A 116 10.17 -21.62 2.83
CA THR A 116 10.77 -22.15 4.06
C THR A 116 9.97 -21.86 5.33
N LEU A 117 8.80 -21.20 5.23
CA LEU A 117 8.04 -20.79 6.42
C LEU A 117 7.61 -21.96 7.33
N GLN A 118 7.26 -23.10 6.75
CA GLN A 118 6.85 -24.29 7.51
C GLN A 118 8.03 -25.04 8.12
N SER A 119 9.18 -25.03 7.43
CA SER A 119 10.42 -25.67 7.87
C SER A 119 11.59 -24.72 7.60
N PRO A 120 11.88 -23.78 8.53
CA PRO A 120 12.90 -22.77 8.31
C PRO A 120 14.28 -23.40 8.10
N ARG A 121 14.90 -23.03 6.99
CA ARG A 121 16.24 -23.44 6.59
C ARG A 121 16.98 -22.25 5.99
N ASN A 122 18.30 -22.38 5.87
CA ASN A 122 19.10 -21.36 5.22
C ASN A 122 18.70 -21.29 3.75
N ILE A 123 18.42 -20.07 3.27
CA ILE A 123 18.29 -19.77 1.85
C ILE A 123 19.51 -18.99 1.40
N VAL A 124 19.85 -19.12 0.12
CA VAL A 124 20.98 -18.43 -0.51
C VAL A 124 20.48 -17.70 -1.74
N ILE A 125 20.62 -16.39 -1.75
CA ILE A 125 20.28 -15.54 -2.89
C ILE A 125 21.57 -15.07 -3.55
N SER A 126 21.77 -15.42 -4.81
CA SER A 126 22.91 -14.93 -5.59
C SER A 126 22.79 -13.42 -5.80
N THR A 127 23.89 -12.69 -5.59
CA THR A 127 24.03 -11.28 -5.97
C THR A 127 24.93 -11.09 -7.18
N GLN A 128 25.30 -12.18 -7.85
CA GLN A 128 26.09 -12.14 -9.07
C GLN A 128 25.33 -11.42 -10.18
N GLY A 129 25.98 -10.44 -10.81
CA GLY A 129 25.40 -9.69 -11.93
C GLY A 129 24.48 -8.53 -11.51
N LEU A 130 24.17 -8.39 -10.20
CA LEU A 130 23.41 -7.24 -9.72
C LEU A 130 24.25 -5.97 -9.77
N GLY A 131 23.64 -4.87 -10.23
CA GLY A 131 24.20 -3.54 -10.09
C GLY A 131 24.17 -3.05 -8.64
N GLU A 132 24.89 -1.95 -8.36
CA GLU A 132 24.99 -1.39 -7.00
C GLU A 132 23.62 -1.03 -6.40
N ARG A 133 22.72 -0.47 -7.22
CA ARG A 133 21.36 -0.10 -6.80
C ARG A 133 20.54 -1.33 -6.43
N GLU A 134 20.61 -2.39 -7.24
CA GLU A 134 19.86 -3.62 -7.00
C GLU A 134 20.36 -4.35 -5.76
N LEU A 135 21.69 -4.43 -5.59
CA LEU A 135 22.30 -4.96 -4.39
C LEU A 135 21.86 -4.16 -3.15
N CYS A 136 21.89 -2.83 -3.22
CA CYS A 136 21.42 -1.95 -2.15
C CYS A 136 19.95 -2.24 -1.80
N THR A 137 19.07 -2.35 -2.80
CA THR A 137 17.66 -2.67 -2.58
C THR A 137 17.46 -4.02 -1.88
N LEU A 138 18.09 -5.10 -2.34
CA LEU A 138 17.93 -6.43 -1.72
C LEU A 138 18.51 -6.48 -0.31
N THR A 139 19.69 -5.91 -0.12
CA THR A 139 20.33 -5.86 1.21
C THR A 139 19.52 -5.00 2.19
N ASN A 140 18.89 -3.92 1.72
CA ASN A 140 17.98 -3.09 2.51
C ASN A 140 16.75 -3.88 2.95
N ILE A 141 16.07 -4.58 2.04
CA ILE A 141 14.93 -5.45 2.38
C ILE A 141 15.34 -6.48 3.43
N ALA A 142 16.45 -7.20 3.20
CA ALA A 142 16.91 -8.24 4.12
C ALA A 142 17.29 -7.68 5.50
N THR A 143 17.94 -6.51 5.54
CA THR A 143 18.28 -5.81 6.79
C THR A 143 17.02 -5.42 7.56
N ARG A 144 16.00 -4.87 6.88
CA ARG A 144 14.75 -4.46 7.50
C ARG A 144 13.94 -5.66 8.01
N LEU A 145 13.88 -6.76 7.25
CA LEU A 145 13.30 -8.02 7.70
C LEU A 145 14.00 -8.55 8.97
N HIS A 146 15.33 -8.47 9.02
CA HIS A 146 16.12 -8.85 10.19
C HIS A 146 15.83 -7.93 11.40
N ASN A 147 15.80 -6.61 11.21
CA ASN A 147 15.52 -5.64 12.27
C ASN A 147 14.08 -5.73 12.80
N LEU A 148 13.14 -6.16 11.97
CA LEU A 148 11.77 -6.52 12.36
C LEU A 148 11.68 -7.91 13.01
N HIS A 149 12.80 -8.56 13.29
CA HIS A 149 12.91 -9.91 13.83
C HIS A 149 12.25 -11.00 12.99
N MET A 150 11.95 -10.75 11.71
CA MET A 150 11.38 -11.78 10.82
C MET A 150 12.43 -12.80 10.37
N LEU A 151 13.70 -12.40 10.35
CA LEU A 151 14.83 -13.30 10.10
C LEU A 151 15.48 -13.68 11.44
N GLU A 152 15.92 -14.93 11.54
CA GLU A 152 16.77 -15.37 12.64
C GLU A 152 18.19 -14.86 12.46
N PHE A 153 18.69 -14.88 11.22
CA PHE A 153 19.93 -14.23 10.84
C PHE A 153 19.90 -13.81 9.37
N TYR A 154 20.79 -12.88 9.04
CA TYR A 154 21.05 -12.41 7.69
C TYR A 154 22.55 -12.08 7.56
N GLN A 155 23.19 -12.51 6.47
CA GLN A 155 24.58 -12.23 6.17
C GLN A 155 24.76 -11.95 4.68
N TYR A 156 25.36 -10.80 4.37
CA TYR A 156 25.89 -10.54 3.02
C TYR A 156 27.34 -11.02 2.94
N GLN A 157 27.58 -12.03 2.10
CA GLN A 157 28.91 -12.58 1.86
C GLN A 157 29.44 -12.02 0.54
N ARG A 158 30.16 -10.90 0.65
CA ARG A 158 30.67 -10.13 -0.50
C ARG A 158 31.55 -10.96 -1.44
N ASP A 159 32.50 -11.72 -0.88
CA ASP A 159 33.47 -12.50 -1.66
C ASP A 159 32.80 -13.59 -2.50
N SER A 160 31.77 -14.22 -1.93
CA SER A 160 30.97 -15.25 -2.60
C SER A 160 29.74 -14.69 -3.33
N LYS A 161 29.58 -13.36 -3.39
CA LYS A 161 28.46 -12.64 -4.03
C LYS A 161 27.10 -13.27 -3.71
N ARG A 162 26.80 -13.44 -2.42
CA ARG A 162 25.55 -14.06 -1.98
C ARG A 162 25.00 -13.46 -0.69
N LEU A 163 23.68 -13.47 -0.55
CA LEU A 163 22.97 -13.25 0.70
C LEU A 163 22.59 -14.60 1.28
N VAL A 164 22.90 -14.82 2.56
CA VAL A 164 22.49 -16.01 3.30
C VAL A 164 21.58 -15.57 4.42
N MET A 165 20.41 -16.18 4.55
CA MET A 165 19.44 -15.82 5.57
C MET A 165 18.56 -17.00 5.96
N ARG A 166 17.91 -16.91 7.12
CA ARG A 166 16.95 -17.90 7.61
C ARG A 166 15.79 -17.19 8.28
N VAL A 167 14.56 -17.59 7.94
CA VAL A 167 13.35 -17.06 8.57
C VAL A 167 13.30 -17.48 10.04
N ARG A 168 12.86 -16.58 10.91
CA ARG A 168 12.56 -16.91 12.31
C ARG A 168 11.21 -17.63 12.39
N ARG A 169 11.16 -18.74 13.12
CA ARG A 169 9.91 -19.49 13.36
C ARG A 169 9.00 -18.75 14.35
N GLN A 170 8.24 -17.78 13.86
CA GLN A 170 7.25 -17.06 14.65
C GLN A 170 6.02 -16.71 13.79
N PRO A 171 4.80 -16.70 14.36
CA PRO A 171 3.56 -16.46 13.60
C PRO A 171 3.61 -15.15 12.81
N TYR A 172 4.14 -14.10 13.42
CA TYR A 172 4.24 -12.79 12.77
C TYR A 172 5.12 -12.79 11.50
N ALA A 173 6.28 -13.48 11.51
CA ALA A 173 7.12 -13.58 10.32
C ALA A 173 6.43 -14.41 9.23
N HIS A 174 5.71 -15.46 9.64
CA HIS A 174 4.94 -16.31 8.75
C HIS A 174 3.83 -15.51 8.06
N ASN A 175 2.99 -14.80 8.80
CA ASN A 175 1.90 -13.98 8.26
C ASN A 175 2.43 -12.93 7.28
N TYR A 176 3.47 -12.20 7.70
CA TYR A 176 4.06 -11.14 6.87
C TYR A 176 4.60 -11.67 5.55
N LEU A 177 5.42 -12.72 5.58
CA LEU A 177 6.06 -13.28 4.38
C LEU A 177 5.12 -14.15 3.53
N SER A 178 4.03 -14.65 4.09
CA SER A 178 3.03 -15.44 3.35
C SER A 178 2.01 -14.58 2.61
N GLY A 179 1.75 -13.34 3.03
CA GLY A 179 0.82 -12.48 2.27
C GLY A 179 0.63 -11.06 2.81
N GLU A 180 0.73 -10.83 4.12
CA GLU A 180 0.34 -9.55 4.74
C GLU A 180 1.16 -8.36 4.20
N TRP A 181 2.41 -8.59 3.78
CA TRP A 181 3.22 -7.54 3.13
C TRP A 181 2.54 -6.97 1.89
N PHE A 182 1.82 -7.79 1.13
CA PHE A 182 1.22 -7.39 -0.12
C PHE A 182 -0.07 -6.61 0.11
N GLU A 183 -0.88 -7.01 1.09
CA GLU A 183 -2.03 -6.24 1.54
C GLU A 183 -1.61 -4.85 2.05
N TRP A 184 -0.55 -4.78 2.85
CA TRP A 184 0.05 -3.50 3.28
C TRP A 184 0.47 -2.65 2.08
N TYR A 185 1.12 -3.26 1.09
CA TYR A 185 1.53 -2.56 -0.14
C TYR A 185 0.30 -1.99 -0.88
N VAL A 186 -0.71 -2.82 -1.14
CA VAL A 186 -1.90 -2.44 -1.92
C VAL A 186 -2.65 -1.31 -1.23
N ALA A 187 -2.86 -1.39 0.08
CA ALA A 187 -3.57 -0.34 0.81
C ALA A 187 -2.80 0.99 0.82
N GLN A 188 -1.47 0.95 0.94
CA GLN A 188 -0.62 2.13 0.82
C GLN A 188 -0.61 2.69 -0.61
N ALA A 189 -0.65 1.83 -1.62
CA ALA A 189 -0.78 2.23 -3.02
C ALA A 189 -2.12 2.94 -3.26
N VAL A 190 -3.23 2.45 -2.71
CA VAL A 190 -4.54 3.13 -2.77
C VAL A 190 -4.44 4.55 -2.24
N ARG A 191 -3.93 4.74 -1.01
CA ARG A 191 -3.77 6.08 -0.42
C ARG A 191 -2.89 6.99 -1.27
N LYS A 192 -1.78 6.48 -1.80
CA LYS A 192 -0.84 7.29 -2.57
C LYS A 192 -1.36 7.66 -3.96
N ILE A 193 -2.06 6.75 -4.63
CA ILE A 193 -2.55 6.93 -6.00
C ILE A 193 -3.77 7.86 -6.03
N LEU A 194 -4.71 7.65 -5.09
CA LEU A 194 -5.96 8.41 -5.02
C LEU A 194 -5.84 9.69 -4.18
N GLY A 195 -4.91 9.74 -3.21
CA GLY A 195 -4.75 10.89 -2.34
C GLY A 195 -6.05 11.26 -1.63
N ASP A 196 -6.43 12.54 -1.69
CA ASP A 196 -7.65 13.06 -1.08
C ASP A 196 -8.94 12.49 -1.70
N GLN A 197 -8.86 11.87 -2.89
CA GLN A 197 -10.00 11.17 -3.48
C GLN A 197 -10.35 9.88 -2.75
N ALA A 198 -9.48 9.35 -1.88
CA ALA A 198 -9.76 8.20 -1.02
C ALA A 198 -9.77 8.60 0.46
N PRO A 199 -10.81 9.30 0.94
CA PRO A 199 -10.86 9.83 2.31
C PRO A 199 -10.90 8.75 3.41
N LEU A 200 -11.18 7.51 3.05
CA LEU A 200 -11.17 6.35 3.95
C LEU A 200 -10.57 5.15 3.23
N VAL A 201 -9.55 4.53 3.84
CA VAL A 201 -8.94 3.27 3.38
C VAL A 201 -8.74 2.38 4.60
N LEU A 202 -9.34 1.20 4.56
CA LEU A 202 -9.39 0.22 5.63
C LEU A 202 -8.75 -1.09 5.16
N ARG A 203 -8.18 -1.83 6.10
CA ARG A 203 -7.64 -3.18 5.90
C ARG A 203 -8.29 -4.20 6.81
N ASN A 204 -8.11 -5.48 6.46
CA ASN A 204 -8.56 -6.62 7.27
C ASN A 204 -10.02 -6.48 7.70
N VAL A 205 -10.86 -6.02 6.77
CA VAL A 205 -12.23 -5.62 7.06
C VAL A 205 -13.08 -6.86 7.21
N LYS A 206 -13.66 -7.06 8.40
CA LYS A 206 -14.59 -8.15 8.68
C LYS A 206 -16.01 -7.64 8.65
N LEU A 207 -16.77 -8.17 7.70
CA LEU A 207 -18.19 -7.89 7.53
C LEU A 207 -18.99 -9.12 7.98
N GLN A 208 -20.14 -8.87 8.61
CA GLN A 208 -21.06 -9.93 9.01
C GLN A 208 -22.45 -9.69 8.44
N THR A 209 -23.07 -10.73 7.88
CA THR A 209 -24.48 -10.71 7.48
C THR A 209 -25.40 -10.82 8.68
N THR A 210 -26.68 -10.50 8.50
CA THR A 210 -27.73 -10.75 9.50
C THR A 210 -27.85 -12.22 9.93
N SER A 211 -27.48 -13.15 9.06
CA SER A 211 -27.40 -14.59 9.33
C SER A 211 -26.12 -15.04 10.04
N GLY A 212 -25.22 -14.10 10.38
CA GLY A 212 -23.97 -14.37 11.10
C GLY A 212 -22.80 -14.81 10.22
N ILE A 213 -22.97 -14.88 8.89
CA ILE A 213 -21.90 -15.27 7.96
C ILE A 213 -20.86 -14.16 7.90
N LEU A 214 -19.60 -14.52 8.10
CA LEU A 214 -18.46 -13.61 7.99
C LEU A 214 -17.93 -13.54 6.55
N CYS A 215 -17.50 -12.35 6.17
CA CYS A 215 -16.81 -12.05 4.93
C CYS A 215 -15.64 -11.13 5.25
N GLU A 216 -14.43 -11.55 4.91
CA GLU A 216 -13.24 -10.71 5.05
C GLU A 216 -12.93 -10.02 3.73
N VAL A 217 -12.40 -8.80 3.82
CA VAL A 217 -11.95 -7.98 2.70
C VAL A 217 -10.58 -7.41 3.06
N ASP A 218 -9.57 -7.71 2.24
CA ASP A 218 -8.19 -7.29 2.53
C ASP A 218 -8.01 -5.77 2.52
N VAL A 219 -8.59 -5.09 1.52
CA VAL A 219 -8.61 -3.62 1.44
C VAL A 219 -9.98 -3.13 0.98
N LEU A 220 -10.60 -2.27 1.78
CA LEU A 220 -11.83 -1.56 1.43
C LEU A 220 -11.58 -0.06 1.52
N PHE A 221 -12.04 0.70 0.54
CA PHE A 221 -11.90 2.15 0.60
C PHE A 221 -13.14 2.86 0.08
N VAL A 222 -13.35 4.08 0.57
CA VAL A 222 -14.35 5.01 0.02
C VAL A 222 -13.62 5.93 -0.93
N VAL A 223 -14.20 6.13 -2.11
CA VAL A 223 -13.64 6.96 -3.17
C VAL A 223 -14.62 8.07 -3.55
N GLN A 224 -14.10 9.28 -3.71
CA GLN A 224 -14.84 10.43 -4.19
C GLN A 224 -14.82 10.48 -5.72
N ARG A 225 -16.01 10.55 -6.32
CA ARG A 225 -16.23 10.60 -7.76
C ARG A 225 -17.10 11.80 -8.10
N GLY A 226 -16.47 12.90 -8.53
CA GLY A 226 -17.15 14.18 -8.69
C GLY A 226 -17.72 14.72 -7.37
N ASN A 227 -19.04 14.64 -7.20
CA ASN A 227 -19.77 15.01 -5.97
C ASN A 227 -20.38 13.80 -5.24
N GLU A 228 -20.14 12.59 -5.73
CA GLU A 228 -20.65 11.35 -5.14
C GLU A 228 -19.52 10.60 -4.43
N LEU A 229 -19.93 9.69 -3.54
CA LEU A 229 -19.05 8.71 -2.92
C LEU A 229 -19.42 7.32 -3.44
N ASP A 230 -18.40 6.49 -3.63
CA ASP A 230 -18.52 5.08 -3.97
C ASP A 230 -17.55 4.26 -3.09
N ILE A 231 -17.60 2.94 -3.19
CA ILE A 231 -16.62 2.06 -2.52
C ILE A 231 -15.81 1.26 -3.54
N GLY A 232 -14.54 1.08 -3.22
CA GLY A 232 -13.65 0.12 -3.87
C GLY A 232 -13.28 -1.02 -2.93
N VAL A 233 -13.12 -2.20 -3.51
CA VAL A 233 -12.89 -3.45 -2.80
C VAL A 233 -11.74 -4.20 -3.47
N LEU A 234 -10.69 -4.52 -2.72
CA LEU A 234 -9.55 -5.27 -3.22
C LEU A 234 -9.29 -6.48 -2.32
N GLU A 235 -9.27 -7.65 -2.93
CA GLU A 235 -8.68 -8.86 -2.36
C GLU A 235 -7.21 -8.93 -2.81
N CYS A 236 -6.30 -9.33 -1.93
CA CYS A 236 -4.87 -9.44 -2.20
C CYS A 236 -4.44 -10.90 -2.21
N LYS A 237 -3.95 -11.39 -3.36
CA LYS A 237 -3.38 -12.73 -3.46
C LYS A 237 -1.90 -12.66 -3.77
N SER A 238 -1.10 -12.91 -2.74
CA SER A 238 0.37 -12.92 -2.83
C SER A 238 0.94 -14.13 -3.58
N ALA A 239 0.13 -15.17 -3.81
CA ALA A 239 0.48 -16.37 -4.58
C ALA A 239 -0.21 -16.33 -5.95
N ASN A 240 0.41 -16.96 -6.95
CA ASN A 240 -0.11 -17.02 -8.32
C ASN A 240 -1.18 -18.10 -8.54
N ALA A 241 -1.80 -18.61 -7.47
CA ALA A 241 -2.82 -19.65 -7.51
C ALA A 241 -3.93 -19.32 -6.51
N ILE A 242 -5.15 -19.74 -6.86
CA ILE A 242 -6.35 -19.59 -6.03
C ILE A 242 -6.96 -20.96 -5.85
N TYR A 243 -7.22 -21.33 -4.60
CA TYR A 243 -7.84 -22.61 -4.26
C TYR A 243 -9.35 -22.44 -4.00
N GLY A 244 -10.07 -23.56 -3.94
CA GLY A 244 -11.55 -23.58 -3.92
C GLY A 244 -12.18 -22.71 -2.83
N ASP A 245 -11.66 -22.77 -1.60
CA ASP A 245 -12.20 -22.00 -0.47
C ASP A 245 -11.97 -20.49 -0.65
N GLU A 246 -10.80 -20.10 -1.15
CA GLU A 246 -10.46 -18.70 -1.43
C GLU A 246 -11.36 -18.15 -2.54
N PHE A 247 -11.62 -18.94 -3.58
CA PHE A 247 -12.54 -18.56 -4.63
C PHE A 247 -13.97 -18.35 -4.11
N ALA A 248 -14.44 -19.26 -3.24
CA ALA A 248 -15.74 -19.13 -2.61
C ALA A 248 -15.85 -17.85 -1.76
N GLN A 249 -14.78 -17.47 -1.06
CA GLN A 249 -14.69 -16.22 -0.31
C GLN A 249 -14.75 -14.99 -1.22
N ILE A 250 -13.94 -14.95 -2.29
CA ILE A 250 -13.92 -13.86 -3.26
C ILE A 250 -15.31 -13.66 -3.89
N LYS A 251 -15.95 -14.76 -4.32
CA LYS A 251 -17.31 -14.71 -4.88
C LYS A 251 -18.33 -14.21 -3.87
N ARG A 252 -18.23 -14.64 -2.60
CA ARG A 252 -19.09 -14.17 -1.52
C ARG A 252 -18.91 -12.68 -1.28
N MET A 253 -17.66 -12.21 -1.19
CA MET A 253 -17.34 -10.78 -1.05
C MET A 253 -17.96 -9.95 -2.18
N ALA A 254 -17.68 -10.31 -3.44
CA ALA A 254 -18.18 -9.59 -4.59
C ALA A 254 -19.72 -9.57 -4.64
N SER A 255 -20.37 -10.69 -4.31
CA SER A 255 -21.83 -10.80 -4.25
C SER A 255 -22.45 -9.98 -3.11
N LEU A 256 -21.87 -10.00 -1.92
CA LEU A 256 -22.41 -9.28 -0.76
C LEU A 256 -22.29 -7.77 -0.97
N LEU A 257 -21.11 -7.31 -1.41
CA LEU A 257 -20.86 -5.90 -1.64
C LEU A 257 -21.55 -5.41 -2.91
N ASN A 258 -21.66 -6.21 -3.98
CA ASN A 258 -22.42 -5.89 -5.20
C ASN A 258 -22.03 -4.54 -5.83
N ARG A 259 -20.73 -4.32 -6.06
CA ARG A 259 -20.23 -3.14 -6.79
C ARG A 259 -19.84 -3.40 -8.23
N GLY A 260 -19.77 -4.67 -8.61
CA GLY A 260 -19.37 -5.10 -9.94
C GLY A 260 -17.88 -4.93 -10.20
N MET A 261 -17.47 -5.41 -11.37
CA MET A 261 -16.06 -5.57 -11.75
C MET A 261 -15.27 -4.26 -11.81
N LEU A 262 -15.91 -3.12 -12.06
CA LEU A 262 -15.21 -1.82 -12.11
C LEU A 262 -14.79 -1.31 -10.73
N ARG A 263 -15.21 -2.00 -9.66
CA ARG A 263 -15.07 -1.57 -8.26
C ARG A 263 -14.57 -2.68 -7.35
N THR A 264 -14.46 -3.90 -7.86
CA THR A 264 -13.99 -5.07 -7.13
C THR A 264 -12.90 -5.77 -7.93
N ALA A 265 -11.73 -5.92 -7.33
CA ALA A 265 -10.62 -6.62 -7.94
C ALA A 265 -9.89 -7.56 -6.97
N VAL A 266 -9.34 -8.63 -7.51
CA VAL A 266 -8.30 -9.44 -6.89
C VAL A 266 -6.97 -8.98 -7.46
N VAL A 267 -6.12 -8.45 -6.60
CA VAL A 267 -4.80 -7.93 -6.95
C VAL A 267 -3.77 -9.01 -6.69
N MET A 268 -2.83 -9.19 -7.62
CA MET A 268 -1.74 -10.16 -7.53
C MET A 268 -0.39 -9.47 -7.78
N PRO A 269 0.73 -9.90 -7.17
CA PRO A 269 2.03 -9.28 -7.39
C PRO A 269 2.49 -9.33 -8.85
N ASP A 270 2.33 -10.50 -9.48
CA ASP A 270 2.51 -10.71 -10.92
C ASP A 270 1.15 -10.63 -11.64
N ALA A 271 1.15 -10.22 -12.91
CA ALA A 271 -0.07 -10.24 -13.70
C ALA A 271 -0.54 -11.70 -13.94
N PRO A 272 -1.82 -12.01 -13.71
CA PRO A 272 -2.39 -13.30 -14.10
C PRO A 272 -2.39 -13.44 -15.62
N SER A 273 -2.41 -14.68 -16.12
CA SER A 273 -2.61 -14.90 -17.56
C SER A 273 -4.02 -14.42 -17.98
N PRO A 274 -4.22 -13.96 -19.22
CA PRO A 274 -5.55 -13.52 -19.68
C PRO A 274 -6.61 -14.62 -19.52
N ALA A 275 -6.29 -15.85 -19.89
CA ALA A 275 -7.21 -16.98 -19.73
C ALA A 275 -7.61 -17.24 -18.28
N PHE A 276 -6.67 -17.09 -17.34
CA PHE A 276 -6.98 -17.17 -15.91
C PHE A 276 -7.88 -16.00 -15.50
N ALA A 277 -7.51 -14.78 -15.85
CA ALA A 277 -8.26 -13.58 -15.46
C ALA A 277 -9.70 -13.63 -15.98
N ASP A 278 -9.92 -13.96 -17.25
CA ASP A 278 -11.24 -14.03 -17.87
C ASP A 278 -12.12 -15.09 -17.22
N GLN A 279 -11.59 -16.31 -17.07
CA GLN A 279 -12.31 -17.44 -16.47
C GLN A 279 -12.81 -17.10 -15.06
N TRP A 280 -11.94 -16.56 -14.21
CA TRP A 280 -12.30 -16.31 -12.82
C TRP A 280 -13.17 -15.07 -12.65
N THR A 281 -12.94 -14.04 -13.46
CA THR A 281 -13.74 -12.81 -13.46
C THR A 281 -15.21 -13.10 -13.75
N GLU A 282 -15.48 -13.93 -14.77
CA GLU A 282 -16.85 -14.33 -15.12
C GLU A 282 -17.56 -15.06 -13.97
N GLN A 283 -16.82 -15.85 -13.20
CA GLN A 283 -17.40 -16.71 -12.17
C GLN A 283 -17.63 -16.02 -10.82
N CYS A 284 -16.82 -15.01 -10.47
CA CYS A 284 -16.94 -14.30 -9.18
C CYS A 284 -17.38 -12.84 -9.28
N GLY A 285 -17.34 -12.21 -10.46
CA GLY A 285 -17.72 -10.80 -10.62
C GLY A 285 -16.69 -9.79 -10.09
N ALA A 286 -15.43 -10.21 -9.95
CA ALA A 286 -14.29 -9.36 -9.59
C ALA A 286 -13.20 -9.44 -10.67
N GLN A 287 -12.55 -8.34 -11.01
CA GLN A 287 -11.42 -8.36 -11.96
C GLN A 287 -10.18 -8.99 -11.33
N PHE A 288 -9.40 -9.72 -12.12
CA PHE A 288 -8.08 -10.20 -11.69
C PHE A 288 -6.99 -9.36 -12.34
N ILE A 289 -6.23 -8.64 -11.53
CA ILE A 289 -5.23 -7.68 -12.01
C ILE A 289 -3.88 -7.91 -11.36
N GLY A 290 -2.81 -7.66 -12.12
CA GLY A 290 -1.47 -7.55 -11.57
C GLY A 290 -1.24 -6.21 -10.88
N ARG A 291 -0.23 -6.15 -10.02
CA ARG A 291 0.23 -4.94 -9.32
C ARG A 291 0.43 -3.76 -10.25
N SER A 292 0.97 -3.97 -11.45
CA SER A 292 1.24 -2.92 -12.44
C SER A 292 -0.04 -2.29 -13.02
N ALA A 293 -1.18 -2.98 -12.95
CA ALA A 293 -2.47 -2.47 -13.42
C ALA A 293 -3.29 -1.79 -12.31
N LEU A 294 -2.83 -1.85 -11.05
CA LEU A 294 -3.55 -1.30 -9.90
C LEU A 294 -3.82 0.20 -10.05
N GLU A 295 -2.84 0.98 -10.50
CA GLU A 295 -3.02 2.42 -10.68
C GLU A 295 -4.11 2.75 -11.72
N ALA A 296 -4.09 2.07 -12.87
CA ALA A 296 -5.10 2.26 -13.90
C ALA A 296 -6.50 1.91 -13.38
N PHE A 297 -6.63 0.79 -12.66
CA PHE A 297 -7.87 0.36 -12.03
C PHE A 297 -8.42 1.41 -11.03
N LEU A 298 -7.55 1.92 -10.14
CA LEU A 298 -7.94 2.91 -9.15
C LEU A 298 -8.33 4.25 -9.79
N ARG A 299 -7.59 4.71 -10.79
CA ARG A 299 -7.90 5.97 -11.49
C ARG A 299 -9.21 5.89 -12.26
N GLU A 300 -9.52 4.76 -12.87
CA GLU A 300 -10.81 4.54 -13.54
C GLU A 300 -11.97 4.56 -12.52
N MET A 301 -11.71 4.15 -11.28
CA MET A 301 -12.69 4.18 -10.21
C MET A 301 -13.04 5.61 -9.73
N ALA A 302 -12.05 6.50 -9.74
CA ALA A 302 -12.21 7.89 -9.29
C ALA A 302 -12.73 8.85 -10.39
N ARG A 303 -12.88 8.39 -11.63
CA ARG A 303 -13.50 9.15 -12.74
C ARG A 303 -15.02 9.16 -12.61
#